data_AF-X0WYH2-F1
#
_entry.id   AF-X0WYH2-F1
#
_cell.length_a   1.000
_cell.length_b   1.000
_cell.length_c   1.000
_cell.angle_alpha   90.00
_cell.angle_beta   90.00
_cell.angle_gamma   90.00
#
_symmetry.space_group_name_H-M   'P 1'
#
loop_
_entity.id
_entity.type
_entity.pdbx_description
1 polymer ?
#
loop_
_entity_poly.entity_id
_entity_poly.type
_entity_poly.pdbx_seq_one_letter_code
_entity_poly.pdbx_strand_id
1 'polypeptide(L)' 'DPVAMSYLVDKSIFEIEKCALEVETKGEFTSGEVIKSLSTKTPVHICMDIDEKKFKAFFYQLIGNR' A
#
# COMPACT_ATOMS: atom_id res chain seq x y z
N ASP A 1 9.85 -1.99 0.93
CA ASP A 1 9.85 -2.41 -0.49
C ASP A 1 9.45 -3.87 -0.73
N PRO A 2 9.99 -4.89 -0.04
CA PRO A 2 9.55 -6.29 -0.25
C PRO A 2 8.05 -6.50 0.00
N VAL A 3 7.47 -5.75 0.94
CA VAL A 3 6.02 -5.69 1.17
C VAL A 3 5.28 -5.16 -0.06
N ALA A 4 5.75 -4.10 -0.70
CA ALA A 4 5.12 -3.59 -1.93
C ALA A 4 5.17 -4.64 -3.05
N MET A 5 6.25 -5.44 -3.13
CA MET A 5 6.35 -6.54 -4.10
C MET A 5 5.38 -7.68 -3.79
N SER A 6 5.12 -7.99 -2.51
CA SER A 6 4.18 -9.06 -2.15
C SER A 6 2.76 -8.76 -2.62
N TYR A 7 2.39 -7.48 -2.79
CA TYR A 7 1.10 -7.07 -3.37
C TYR A 7 0.91 -7.57 -4.81
N LEU A 8 2.00 -7.68 -5.58
CA LEU A 8 1.94 -8.18 -6.96
C LEU A 8 1.78 -9.71 -7.03
N VAL A 9 2.22 -10.43 -5.99
CA VAL A 9 2.20 -11.89 -5.94
C VAL A 9 0.92 -12.40 -5.29
N ASP A 10 0.59 -11.88 -4.12
CA ASP A 10 -0.62 -12.24 -3.37
C ASP A 10 -1.22 -11.03 -2.66
N LYS A 11 -2.30 -10.50 -3.23
CA LYS A 11 -3.06 -9.38 -2.65
C LYS A 11 -3.79 -9.75 -1.36
N SER A 12 -4.03 -11.04 -1.09
CA SER A 12 -4.72 -11.51 0.14
C SER A 12 -3.89 -11.30 1.41
N ILE A 13 -2.62 -10.91 1.26
CA ILE A 13 -1.74 -10.47 2.34
C ILE A 13 -2.21 -9.13 2.93
N PHE A 14 -3.02 -8.35 2.21
CA PHE A 14 -3.37 -6.98 2.60
C PHE A 14 -4.86 -6.80 2.86
N GLU A 15 -5.18 -5.97 3.85
CA GLU A 15 -6.46 -5.29 3.92
C GLU A 15 -6.41 -4.05 3.01
N ILE A 16 -7.30 -3.99 2.02
CA ILE A 16 -7.23 -2.98 0.95
C ILE A 16 -8.46 -2.08 0.98
N GLU A 17 -8.24 -0.77 1.12
CA GLU A 17 -9.26 0.26 0.94
C GLU A 17 -9.12 0.91 -0.45
N LYS A 18 -10.25 1.23 -1.09
CA LYS A 18 -10.28 2.06 -2.31
C LYS A 18 -10.54 3.51 -1.93
N CYS A 19 -9.61 4.41 -2.22
CA CYS A 19 -9.76 5.82 -1.89
C CYS A 19 -9.20 6.73 -3.00
N ALA A 20 -9.86 7.86 -3.25
CA ALA A 20 -9.28 8.92 -4.06
C ALA A 20 -8.28 9.71 -3.22
N LEU A 21 -7.06 9.90 -3.73
CA LEU A 21 -5.97 10.56 -3.01
C LEU A 21 -5.42 11.73 -3.80
N GLU A 22 -4.91 12.72 -3.08
CA GLU A 22 -4.15 13.85 -3.62
C GLU A 22 -2.91 14.10 -2.78
N VAL A 23 -1.89 14.70 -3.39
CA VAL A 23 -0.68 15.15 -2.70
C VAL A 23 -0.80 16.65 -2.49
N GLU A 24 -0.71 17.10 -1.24
CA GLU A 24 -0.64 18.53 -0.91
C GLU A 24 0.68 19.10 -1.40
N THR A 25 0.68 20.25 -2.06
CA THR A 25 1.87 20.82 -2.73
C THR A 25 2.06 22.32 -2.47
N LYS A 26 1.11 22.95 -1.78
CA LYS A 26 1.04 24.39 -1.57
C LYS A 26 1.08 24.77 -0.09
N GLY A 27 0.66 23.86 0.80
CA GLY A 27 0.72 24.08 2.24
C GLY A 27 2.15 24.24 2.74
N GLU A 28 2.43 25.30 3.49
CA GLU A 28 3.75 25.59 4.06
C GLU A 28 4.26 24.46 4.97
N PHE A 29 3.35 23.82 5.72
CA PHE A 29 3.67 22.77 6.70
C PHE A 29 3.28 21.36 6.28
N THR A 30 2.49 21.21 5.21
CA THR A 30 1.88 19.93 4.79
C THR A 30 2.24 19.55 3.36
N SER A 31 3.08 20.32 2.67
CA SER A 31 3.56 19.97 1.34
C SER A 31 4.24 18.59 1.34
N GLY A 32 3.76 17.69 0.48
CA GLY A 32 4.18 16.29 0.37
C GLY A 32 3.26 15.30 1.08
N GLU A 33 2.31 15.76 1.90
CA GLU A 33 1.35 14.90 2.57
C GLU A 33 0.33 14.31 1.57
N VAL A 34 -0.02 13.04 1.76
CA VAL A 34 -1.05 12.35 0.98
C VAL A 34 -2.37 12.45 1.75
N ILE A 35 -3.35 13.12 1.16
CA ILE A 35 -4.66 13.37 1.77
C ILE A 35 -5.76 12.64 1.02
N LYS A 36 -6.78 12.17 1.76
CA LYS A 36 -8.01 11.65 1.14
C LYS A 36 -8.72 12.81 0.43
N SER A 37 -8.95 12.65 -0.87
CA SER A 37 -9.60 13.65 -1.70
C SER A 37 -11.10 13.38 -1.79
N LEU A 38 -11.89 14.45 -1.77
CA LEU A 38 -13.32 14.41 -2.11
C LEU A 38 -13.56 14.51 -3.63
N SER A 39 -12.49 14.61 -4.43
CA SER A 39 -12.59 14.68 -5.89
C SER A 39 -13.10 13.37 -6.49
N THR A 40 -13.62 13.45 -7.72
CA THR A 40 -14.03 12.28 -8.52
C THR A 40 -12.86 11.58 -9.21
N LYS A 41 -11.62 11.87 -8.78
CA LYS A 41 -10.43 11.20 -9.33
C LYS A 41 -10.53 9.70 -9.12
N THR A 42 -9.93 8.95 -10.05
CA THR A 42 -9.93 7.48 -10.01
C THR A 42 -9.40 6.99 -8.66
N PRO A 43 -10.20 6.24 -7.88
CA PRO A 43 -9.75 5.70 -6.61
C PRO A 43 -8.57 4.75 -6.80
N VAL A 44 -7.60 4.83 -5.90
CA VAL A 44 -6.45 3.92 -5.83
C VAL A 44 -6.64 2.92 -4.69
N HIS A 45 -5.96 1.77 -4.78
CA HIS A 45 -5.91 0.79 -3.70
C HIS A 45 -4.85 1.19 -2.69
N ILE A 46 -5.25 1.32 -1.43
CA ILE A 46 -4.35 1.55 -0.30
C ILE A 46 -4.35 0.28 0.54
N CYS A 47 -3.16 -0.25 0.82
CA CYS A 47 -2.99 -1.34 1.76
C CYS A 47 -2.97 -0.75 3.17
N MET A 48 -4.05 -0.95 3.94
CA MET A 48 -4.25 -0.37 5.27
C MET A 48 -3.63 -1.23 6.36
N ASP A 49 -3.62 -2.54 6.16
CA ASP A 49 -3.01 -3.50 7.07
C ASP A 49 -2.43 -4.70 6.31
N ILE A 50 -1.62 -5.50 7.01
CA ILE A 50 -0.90 -6.64 6.48
C ILE A 50 -1.06 -7.88 7.38
N ASP A 51 -1.36 -9.03 6.77
CA ASP A 51 -1.25 -10.33 7.42
C ASP A 51 0.24 -10.69 7.53
N GLU A 52 0.80 -10.43 8.71
CA GLU A 52 2.20 -10.66 9.01
C GLU A 52 2.62 -12.13 8.82
N LYS A 53 1.73 -13.10 9.10
CA LYS A 53 2.05 -14.52 8.96
C LYS A 53 2.17 -14.91 7.49
N LYS A 54 1.22 -14.46 6.66
CA LYS A 54 1.28 -14.68 5.22
C LYS A 54 2.49 -14.00 4.60
N PHE A 55 2.79 -12.75 4.99
CA PHE A 55 3.96 -12.05 4.49
C PHE A 55 5.27 -12.76 4.86
N LYS A 56 5.42 -13.19 6.11
CA LYS A 56 6.60 -13.96 6.54
C LYS A 56 6.74 -15.27 5.77
N ALA A 57 5.65 -16.02 5.59
CA ALA A 57 5.66 -17.24 4.81
C ALA A 57 6.10 -16.99 3.35
N PHE A 58 5.54 -15.95 2.71
CA PHE A 58 5.96 -15.48 1.38
C PHE A 58 7.46 -15.13 1.35
N PHE A 59 7.92 -14.35 2.31
CA PHE A 59 9.31 -13.91 2.36
C PHE A 59 10.27 -15.07 2.56
N TYR A 60 9.96 -16.02 3.45
CA TYR A 60 10.78 -17.22 3.67
C TYR A 60 10.81 -18.14 2.46
N GLN A 61 9.72 -18.26 1.70
CA GLN A 61 9.73 -19.01 0.44
C GLN A 61 10.67 -18.36 -0.59
N LEU A 62 10.70 -17.03 -0.67
CA LEU A 62 11.59 -16.32 -1.59
C LEU A 62 13.07 -16.51 -1.25
N ILE A 63 13.43 -16.47 0.03
CA ILE A 63 14.85 -16.59 0.45
C ILE A 63 15.30 -18.04 0.66
N GLY A 64 14.36 -18.95 0.92
CA GLY A 64 14.60 -20.37 1.18
C GLY A 64 14.64 -21.24 -0.07
N ASN A 65 14.26 -20.73 -1.24
CA ASN A 65 14.50 -21.36 -2.54
C ASN A 65 15.99 -21.24 -2.96
N ARG A 66 16.90 -21.65 -2.10
CA ARG A 66 18.33 -21.82 -2.38
C ARG A 66 18.73 -23.28 -2.23
#